data_AF-A0A6V8DQA4-F1
#
_entry.id   AF-A0A6V8DQA4-F1
#
_cell.length_a   1.000
_cell.length_b   1.000
_cell.length_c   1.000
_cell.angle_alpha   90.00
_cell.angle_beta   90.00
_cell.angle_gamma   90.00
#
_symmetry.space_group_name_H-M   'P 1'
#
loop_
_entity.id
_entity.type
_entity.pdbx_description
1 polymer ?
#
loop_
_entity_poly.entity_id
_entity_poly.type
_entity_poly.pdbx_seq_one_letter_code
_entity_poly.pdbx_strand_id
1 'polypeptide(L)'
;LAFAMLVIPSALWLEATIYHLDHDYSWTPILVIGVLVLASIGNIMMGLLGYSAWQDDVSGGGAMLVGSILLGIQCILLDCIYWNLKFPW
;
A
#
# COMPACT_ATOMS: atom_id res chain seq x y z
N LEU A 1 0.25 -5.75 -13.15
CA LEU A 1 1.24 -5.90 -12.06
C LEU A 1 0.98 -4.91 -10.92
N ALA A 2 1.01 -3.59 -11.17
CA ALA A 2 0.81 -2.56 -10.13
C ALA A 2 -0.44 -2.80 -9.25
N PHE A 3 -1.58 -3.11 -9.88
CA PHE A 3 -2.82 -3.42 -9.16
C PHE A 3 -2.70 -4.64 -8.23
N ALA A 4 -2.12 -5.75 -8.70
CA ALA A 4 -1.95 -6.95 -7.88
C ALA A 4 -0.99 -6.71 -6.71
N MET A 5 0.10 -5.96 -6.96
CA MET A 5 1.09 -5.61 -5.94
C MET A 5 0.55 -4.63 -4.90
N LEU A 6 -0.50 -3.89 -5.22
CA LEU A 6 -1.23 -3.07 -4.26
C LEU A 6 -2.26 -3.90 -3.48
N VAL A 7 -3.17 -4.57 -4.19
CA VAL A 7 -4.35 -5.20 -3.58
C VAL A 7 -4.01 -6.43 -2.76
N ILE A 8 -3.09 -7.28 -3.22
CA ILE A 8 -2.75 -8.51 -2.49
C ILE A 8 -2.12 -8.18 -1.14
N PRO A 9 -1.06 -7.34 -1.05
CA PRO A 9 -0.51 -6.96 0.25
C PRO A 9 -1.50 -6.15 1.09
N SER A 10 -2.27 -5.24 0.47
CA SER A 10 -3.31 -4.47 1.17
C SER A 10 -4.42 -5.35 1.76
N ALA A 11 -4.71 -6.52 1.18
CA ALA A 11 -5.66 -7.46 1.78
C ALA A 11 -5.07 -8.24 2.97
N LEU A 12 -3.74 -8.34 3.08
CA LEU A 12 -3.07 -9.23 4.03
C LEU A 12 -2.46 -8.51 5.24
N TRP A 13 -2.39 -7.17 5.26
CA TRP A 13 -1.66 -6.47 6.33
C TRP A 13 -2.30 -6.63 7.71
N LEU A 14 -3.64 -6.71 7.79
CA LEU A 14 -4.35 -6.98 9.05
C LEU A 14 -4.09 -8.39 9.54
N GLU A 15 -4.16 -9.39 8.65
CA GLU A 15 -3.87 -10.78 8.99
C GLU A 15 -2.42 -10.96 9.45
N ALA A 16 -1.48 -10.27 8.80
CA ALA A 16 -0.07 -10.24 9.23
C ALA A 16 0.07 -9.59 10.63
N THR A 17 -0.68 -8.52 10.90
CA THR A 17 -0.67 -7.85 12.21
C THR A 17 -1.22 -8.75 13.30
N ILE A 18 -2.36 -9.41 13.07
CA ILE A 18 -2.96 -10.38 13.99
C ILE A 18 -1.97 -11.52 14.25
N TYR A 19 -1.33 -12.04 13.19
CA TYR A 19 -0.34 -13.10 13.33
C TYR A 19 0.84 -12.70 14.22
N HIS A 20 1.37 -11.49 14.08
CA HIS A 20 2.42 -10.96 14.95
C HIS A 20 1.96 -10.81 16.41
N LEU A 21 0.74 -10.30 16.64
CA LEU A 21 0.20 -10.13 17.99
C LEU A 21 -0.04 -11.48 18.69
N ASP A 22 -0.45 -12.50 17.95
CA ASP A 22 -0.68 -13.85 18.47
C ASP A 22 0.63 -14.65 18.62
N HIS A 23 1.65 -14.32 17.84
CA HIS A 23 2.93 -15.02 17.79
C HIS A 23 4.09 -14.03 17.91
N ASP A 24 4.57 -13.85 19.14
CA ASP A 24 5.66 -12.92 19.51
C ASP A 24 7.06 -13.41 19.05
N TYR A 25 7.20 -13.73 17.76
CA TYR A 25 8.47 -14.08 17.15
C TYR A 25 9.17 -12.82 16.61
N SER A 26 10.48 -12.71 16.85
CA SER A 26 11.29 -11.55 16.44
C SER A 26 11.29 -11.19 14.96
N TRP A 27 10.88 -12.10 14.06
CA TRP A 27 10.82 -11.86 12.61
C TRP A 27 9.44 -11.39 12.13
N THR A 28 8.39 -11.59 12.91
CA THR A 28 7.00 -11.28 12.49
C THR A 28 6.72 -9.79 12.25
N PRO A 29 7.39 -8.83 12.92
CA PRO A 29 7.29 -7.42 12.54
C PRO A 29 7.70 -7.13 11.09
N ILE A 30 8.74 -7.82 10.61
CA ILE A 30 9.26 -7.67 9.25
C ILE A 30 8.20 -8.07 8.23
N LEU A 31 7.37 -9.07 8.54
CA LEU A 31 6.25 -9.47 7.69
C LEU A 31 5.22 -8.34 7.57
N VAL A 32 4.80 -7.73 8.69
CA VAL A 32 3.81 -6.65 8.70
C VAL A 32 4.33 -5.44 7.93
N ILE A 33 5.53 -4.96 8.26
CA ILE A 33 6.16 -3.81 7.60
C ILE A 33 6.37 -4.11 6.11
N GLY A 34 6.85 -5.30 5.77
CA GLY A 34 7.08 -5.72 4.40
C GLY A 34 5.81 -5.69 3.55
N VAL A 35 4.69 -6.19 4.08
CA VAL A 35 3.38 -6.18 3.40
C VAL A 35 2.89 -4.75 3.17
N LEU A 36 3.01 -3.87 4.18
CA LEU A 36 2.61 -2.45 4.07
C LEU A 36 3.49 -1.67 3.07
N VAL A 37 4.79 -1.95 3.05
CA VAL A 37 5.72 -1.36 2.07
C VAL A 37 5.39 -1.84 0.66
N LEU A 38 5.12 -3.14 0.46
CA LEU A 38 4.74 -3.67 -0.85
C LEU A 38 3.44 -3.03 -1.38
N ALA A 39 2.43 -2.86 -0.52
CA ALA A 39 1.21 -2.12 -0.87
C ALA A 39 1.54 -0.69 -1.31
N SER A 40 2.41 0.00 -0.56
CA SER A 40 2.84 1.37 -0.87
C SER A 40 3.54 1.48 -2.23
N ILE A 41 4.45 0.55 -2.54
CA ILE A 41 5.12 0.49 -3.86
C ILE A 41 4.07 0.24 -4.95
N GLY A 42 3.12 -0.66 -4.72
CA GLY A 42 2.00 -0.91 -5.64
C GLY A 42 1.18 0.35 -5.93
N ASN A 43 0.88 1.16 -4.91
CA ASN A 43 0.19 2.44 -5.09
C ASN A 43 1.03 3.46 -5.88
N ILE A 44 2.33 3.60 -5.59
CA ILE A 44 3.21 4.49 -6.35
C ILE A 44 3.24 4.08 -7.82
N MET A 45 3.32 2.79 -8.13
CA MET A 45 3.24 2.30 -9.51
C MET A 45 1.89 2.63 -10.16
N MET A 46 0.79 2.49 -9.43
CA MET A 46 -0.54 2.90 -9.93
C MET A 46 -0.61 4.40 -10.21
N GLY A 47 0.01 5.23 -9.37
CA GLY A 47 0.09 6.68 -9.59
C GLY A 47 0.94 7.06 -10.79
N LEU A 48 2.07 6.39 -10.99
CA LEU A 48 2.90 6.58 -12.19
C LEU A 48 2.16 6.17 -13.47
N LEU A 49 1.39 5.08 -13.43
CA LEU A 49 0.54 4.67 -14.55
C LEU A 49 -0.57 5.69 -14.82
N GLY A 50 -1.23 6.19 -13.77
CA GLY A 50 -2.26 7.22 -13.88
C GLY A 50 -1.69 8.53 -14.43
N TYR A 51 -0.49 8.89 -14.01
CA TYR A 51 0.22 10.08 -14.49
C TYR A 51 0.58 9.97 -15.98
N SER A 52 1.13 8.83 -16.43
CA SER A 52 1.39 8.59 -17.85
C SER A 52 0.10 8.67 -18.66
N ALA A 53 -0.96 7.98 -18.23
CA ALA A 53 -2.25 8.01 -18.90
C ALA A 53 -2.86 9.41 -18.98
N TRP A 54 -2.67 10.24 -17.95
CA TRP A 54 -3.09 11.64 -17.96
C TRP A 54 -2.27 12.49 -18.94
N GLN A 55 -0.95 12.30 -19.01
CA GLN A 55 -0.09 13.01 -19.98
C GLN A 55 -0.39 12.62 -21.44
N ASP A 56 -0.74 11.35 -21.66
CA ASP A 56 -1.03 10.79 -22.98
C ASP A 56 -2.48 11.06 -23.43
N ASP A 57 -3.24 11.89 -22.70
CA ASP A 57 -4.66 12.22 -22.95
C ASP A 57 -5.58 10.98 -23.06
N VAL A 58 -5.21 9.90 -22.36
CA VAL A 58 -5.99 8.66 -22.30
C VAL A 58 -7.23 8.93 -21.47
N SER A 59 -8.40 8.61 -22.04
CA SER A 59 -9.70 8.76 -21.36
C SER A 59 -9.68 8.11 -19.97
N GLY A 60 -9.98 8.91 -18.94
CA GLY A 60 -9.99 8.46 -17.55
C GLY A 60 -8.64 8.48 -16.83
N GLY A 61 -7.53 8.82 -17.52
CA GLY A 61 -6.19 8.91 -16.92
C GLY A 61 -6.14 9.89 -15.74
N GLY A 62 -6.77 11.06 -15.87
CA GLY A 62 -6.88 12.03 -14.76
C GLY A 62 -7.63 11.49 -13.55
N ALA A 63 -8.71 10.72 -13.76
CA ALA A 63 -9.46 10.09 -12.67
C ALA A 63 -8.63 8.99 -11.98
N MET A 64 -7.88 8.20 -12.75
CA MET A 64 -6.95 7.21 -12.23
C MET A 64 -5.83 7.86 -11.39
N LEU A 65 -5.28 8.99 -11.85
CA LEU A 65 -4.27 9.75 -11.12
C LEU A 65 -4.82 10.27 -9.78
N VAL A 66 -5.98 10.94 -9.80
CA VAL A 66 -6.62 11.42 -8.55
C VAL A 66 -6.92 10.26 -7.61
N GLY A 67 -7.48 9.16 -8.14
CA GLY A 67 -7.76 7.95 -7.36
C GLY A 67 -6.50 7.36 -6.72
N SER A 68 -5.38 7.33 -7.45
CA SER A 68 -4.11 6.84 -6.91
C SER A 68 -3.57 7.70 -5.77
N ILE A 69 -3.75 9.02 -5.83
CA ILE A 69 -3.35 9.96 -4.77
C ILE A 69 -4.20 9.74 -3.52
N LEU A 70 -5.53 9.66 -3.66
CA LEU A 70 -6.44 9.40 -2.54
C LEU A 70 -6.14 8.04 -1.90
N LEU A 71 -5.90 7.02 -2.72
CA LEU A 71 -5.52 5.70 -2.24
C LEU A 71 -4.13 5.71 -1.58
N GLY A 72 -3.21 6.54 -2.05
CA GLY A 72 -1.89 6.73 -1.46
C GLY A 72 -1.96 7.34 -0.06
N ILE A 73 -2.88 8.28 0.17
CA ILE A 73 -3.15 8.78 1.52
C ILE A 73 -3.56 7.62 2.44
N GLN A 74 -4.43 6.73 1.98
CA GLN A 74 -4.87 5.58 2.77
C GLN A 74 -3.74 4.57 2.97
N CYS A 75 -3.15 4.02 1.91
CA CYS A 75 -2.22 2.89 2.06
C CYS A 75 -0.80 3.31 2.48
N ILE A 76 -0.35 4.52 2.14
CA ILE A 76 1.01 4.99 2.49
C ILE A 76 0.97 5.75 3.83
N LEU A 77 0.13 6.79 3.94
CA LEU A 77 0.16 7.61 5.15
C LEU A 77 -0.52 6.92 6.33
N LEU A 78 -1.71 6.35 6.14
CA LEU A 78 -2.45 5.72 7.24
C LEU A 78 -1.93 4.31 7.52
N ASP A 79 -1.91 3.43 6.52
CA ASP A 79 -1.56 2.03 6.74
C ASP A 79 -0.04 1.85 6.88
N CYS A 80 0.80 2.44 6.04
CA CYS A 80 2.25 2.19 6.11
C CYS A 80 2.98 3.07 7.12
N ILE A 81 2.66 4.36 7.28
CA ILE A 81 3.39 5.26 8.18
C ILE A 81 2.74 5.29 9.56
N TYR A 82 1.47 5.70 9.63
CA TYR A 82 0.79 5.89 10.92
C TYR A 82 0.62 4.58 11.69
N TRP A 83 0.20 3.49 11.02
CA TRP A 83 0.09 2.19 11.68
C TRP A 83 1.41 1.79 12.34
N ASN A 84 2.49 1.97 11.59
CA ASN A 84 3.80 1.54 12.00
C ASN A 84 4.39 2.43 13.12
N LEU A 85 4.00 3.70 13.20
CA LEU A 85 4.31 4.56 14.34
C LEU A 85 3.46 4.22 15.59
N LYS A 86 2.23 3.76 15.38
CA LYS A 86 1.28 3.44 16.45
C LYS A 86 1.54 2.09 17.10
N PHE A 87 1.95 1.12 16.30
CA PHE A 87 2.38 -0.20 16.74
C PHE A 87 3.89 -0.27 16.59
N PRO A 88 4.66 0.28 17.54
CA PRO A 88 6.09 0.02 17.61
C PRO A 88 6.25 -1.45 17.96
N TRP A 89 6.43 -2.25 16.93
CA TRP A 89 6.82 -3.66 17.02
C TRP A 89 8.08 -3.85 17.85
#